data_AF-A0A7V9JC83-F1
#
_entry.id   AF-A0A7V9JC83-F1
#
_cell.length_a   1.000
_cell.length_b   1.000
_cell.length_c   1.000
_cell.angle_alpha   90.00
_cell.angle_beta   90.00
_cell.angle_gamma   90.00
#
_symmetry.space_group_name_H-M   'P 1'
#
loop_
_entity.id
_entity.type
_entity.pdbx_description
1 polymer ?
#
loop_
_entity_poly.entity_id
_entity_poly.type
_entity_poly.pdbx_seq_one_letter_code
_entity_poly.pdbx_strand_id
1 'polypeptide(L)'
;MSVRVPFERFLAWEQTTHDTIDFKKIYVDMAGDLVSGLMLSQIVFWHLPNRQGESKLRVQRGGHLWIVRKRTDWWEDCRITPKQADRGLAILEERGLIVTELGKFNGAPMKHLRINEAGFIAIWEETLEGISILTKGAIPIPQEGKWISTEGEDPFPPDRQVDLDHPDNSLLPEITTETTPERSFERDQQVVAELVLGISREFGDTAPERSIQTRALRIWKRSRLPVSEFSEIVYQARATTRLYQGKQQAGGAIRSKPAYFFEVLESLVRLNERG
;
A
#
# COMPACT_ATOMS: atom_id res chain seq x y z
N MET A 1 -11.91 28.63 -23.04
CA MET A 1 -10.60 29.04 -22.51
C MET A 1 -10.00 27.84 -21.78
N SER A 2 -8.88 27.30 -22.24
CA SER A 2 -8.22 26.16 -21.59
C SER A 2 -7.28 26.70 -20.52
N VAL A 3 -7.56 26.41 -19.25
CA VAL A 3 -6.68 26.77 -18.13
C VAL A 3 -5.51 25.80 -18.15
N ARG A 4 -4.31 26.28 -18.54
CA ARG A 4 -3.09 25.48 -18.36
C ARG A 4 -2.75 25.46 -16.87
N VAL A 5 -2.70 24.27 -16.30
CA VAL A 5 -2.15 24.04 -14.96
C VAL A 5 -0.62 24.19 -15.07
N PRO A 6 0.02 25.05 -14.25
CA PRO A 6 1.47 25.16 -14.21
C PRO A 6 2.13 23.85 -13.79
N PHE A 7 3.31 23.54 -14.33
CA PHE A 7 4.01 22.28 -14.07
C PHE A 7 4.44 22.15 -12.60
N GLU A 8 4.74 23.26 -11.94
CA GLU A 8 5.09 23.33 -10.51
C GLU A 8 3.95 22.81 -9.62
N ARG A 9 2.70 23.04 -10.05
CA ARG A 9 1.52 22.52 -9.35
C ARG A 9 1.40 21.00 -9.53
N PHE A 10 1.83 20.46 -10.67
CA PHE A 10 1.94 19.00 -10.86
C PHE A 10 3.04 18.41 -9.95
N LEU A 11 4.22 19.02 -9.87
CA LEU A 11 5.30 18.53 -9.02
C LEU A 11 4.93 18.54 -7.53
N ALA A 12 4.25 19.59 -7.06
CA ALA A 12 3.75 19.64 -5.68
C ALA A 12 2.68 18.55 -5.40
N TRP A 13 1.80 18.28 -6.38
CA TRP A 13 0.84 17.19 -6.27
C TRP A 13 1.55 15.82 -6.24
N GLU A 14 2.53 15.60 -7.11
CA GLU A 14 3.32 14.35 -7.18
C GLU A 14 4.08 14.07 -5.87
N GLN A 15 4.65 15.11 -5.23
CA GLN A 15 5.36 14.95 -3.95
C GLN A 15 4.44 14.59 -2.78
N THR A 16 3.14 14.88 -2.88
CA THR A 16 2.18 14.71 -1.78
C THR A 16 1.25 13.53 -1.98
N THR A 17 1.14 13.01 -3.21
CA THR A 17 0.29 11.86 -3.50
C THR A 17 0.95 10.58 -3.00
N HIS A 18 0.14 9.78 -2.30
CA HIS A 18 0.51 8.43 -1.84
C HIS A 18 -0.31 7.37 -2.58
N ASP A 19 -0.99 7.74 -3.67
CA ASP A 19 -1.71 6.81 -4.56
C ASP A 19 -0.70 6.06 -5.44
N THR A 20 0.13 5.27 -4.79
CA THR A 20 1.23 4.49 -5.38
C THR A 20 1.00 3.00 -5.16
N ILE A 21 1.60 2.18 -6.02
CA ILE A 21 1.64 0.73 -5.84
C ILE A 21 3.11 0.33 -5.66
N ASP A 22 3.48 0.00 -4.43
CA ASP A 22 4.78 -0.57 -4.09
C ASP A 22 4.68 -2.09 -3.96
N PHE A 23 5.69 -2.79 -4.49
CA PHE A 23 5.77 -4.24 -4.36
C PHE A 23 7.21 -4.72 -4.44
N LYS A 24 7.47 -5.92 -3.88
CA LYS A 24 8.82 -6.51 -3.87
C LYS A 24 9.19 -6.95 -5.29
N LYS A 25 10.35 -6.49 -5.76
CA LYS A 25 10.89 -6.80 -7.11
C LYS A 25 11.04 -8.29 -7.37
N ILE A 26 11.30 -9.10 -6.33
CA ILE A 26 11.41 -10.56 -6.44
C ILE A 26 10.18 -11.19 -7.11
N TYR A 27 8.99 -10.62 -6.96
CA TYR A 27 7.80 -11.14 -7.63
C TYR A 27 7.85 -10.96 -9.15
N VAL A 28 8.53 -9.93 -9.65
CA VAL A 28 8.83 -9.77 -11.08
C VAL A 28 9.77 -10.86 -11.55
N ASP A 29 10.82 -11.14 -10.77
CA ASP A 29 11.82 -12.14 -11.12
C ASP A 29 11.20 -13.55 -11.17
N MET A 30 10.38 -13.88 -10.17
CA MET A 30 9.62 -15.15 -10.12
C MET A 30 8.64 -15.27 -11.30
N ALA A 31 7.90 -14.19 -11.61
CA ALA A 31 6.87 -14.20 -12.65
C ALA A 31 7.43 -14.02 -14.08
N GLY A 32 8.63 -13.47 -14.22
CA GLY A 32 9.30 -13.18 -15.49
C GLY A 32 8.84 -11.90 -16.22
N ASP A 33 7.84 -11.18 -15.71
CA ASP A 33 7.42 -9.89 -16.26
C ASP A 33 6.77 -8.99 -15.20
N LEU A 34 6.77 -7.68 -15.44
CA LEU A 34 6.32 -6.67 -14.49
C LEU A 34 4.83 -6.78 -14.14
N VAL A 35 3.99 -7.06 -15.13
CA VAL A 35 2.53 -7.11 -14.96
C VAL A 35 2.14 -8.34 -14.15
N SER A 36 2.71 -9.50 -14.50
CA SER A 36 2.48 -10.74 -13.76
C SER A 36 3.10 -10.68 -12.36
N GLY A 37 4.26 -10.02 -12.19
CA GLY A 37 4.88 -9.81 -10.88
C GLY A 37 4.05 -8.91 -9.96
N LEU A 38 3.49 -7.83 -10.50
CA LEU A 38 2.55 -6.97 -9.78
C LEU A 38 1.26 -7.72 -9.42
N MET A 39 0.76 -8.56 -10.33
CA MET A 39 -0.39 -9.42 -10.03
C MET A 39 -0.07 -10.41 -8.91
N LEU A 40 1.11 -11.03 -8.94
CA LEU A 40 1.57 -11.96 -7.92
C LEU A 40 1.69 -11.30 -6.55
N SER A 41 2.21 -10.07 -6.48
CA SER A 41 2.30 -9.34 -5.21
C SER A 41 0.93 -9.13 -4.57
N GLN A 42 -0.08 -8.83 -5.38
CA GLN A 42 -1.45 -8.68 -4.90
C GLN A 42 -2.04 -10.01 -4.42
N ILE A 43 -1.77 -11.11 -5.12
CA ILE A 43 -2.20 -12.47 -4.70
C ILE A 43 -1.58 -12.83 -3.35
N VAL A 44 -0.29 -12.54 -3.15
CA VAL A 44 0.40 -12.74 -1.88
C VAL A 44 -0.23 -11.88 -0.78
N PHE A 45 -0.48 -10.60 -1.03
CA PHE A 45 -1.12 -9.70 -0.06
C PHE A 45 -2.45 -10.25 0.49
N TRP A 46 -3.25 -10.90 -0.36
CA TRP A 46 -4.51 -11.51 0.04
C TRP A 46 -4.34 -12.77 0.91
N HIS A 47 -3.22 -13.48 0.80
CA HIS A 47 -2.88 -14.62 1.67
C HIS A 47 -2.20 -14.20 2.97
N LEU A 48 -1.68 -12.97 3.06
CA LEU A 48 -1.18 -12.43 4.32
C LEU A 48 -2.32 -12.31 5.33
N PRO A 49 -2.07 -12.62 6.62
CA PRO A 49 -3.06 -12.40 7.65
C PRO A 49 -3.45 -10.92 7.73
N ASN A 50 -4.64 -10.65 8.24
CA ASN A 50 -5.00 -9.33 8.73
C ASN A 50 -4.20 -9.03 10.01
N ARG A 51 -4.41 -7.84 10.57
CA ARG A 51 -3.68 -7.39 11.75
C ARG A 51 -3.90 -8.28 12.98
N GLN A 52 -5.03 -8.99 13.03
CA GLN A 52 -5.40 -9.93 14.09
C GLN A 52 -4.78 -11.32 13.89
N GLY A 53 -3.98 -11.52 12.84
CA GLY A 53 -3.42 -12.83 12.49
C GLY A 53 -4.40 -13.72 11.72
N GLU A 54 -5.61 -13.24 11.43
CA GLU A 54 -6.66 -14.03 10.77
C GLU A 54 -6.56 -13.94 9.25
N SER A 55 -7.03 -14.97 8.55
CA SER A 55 -7.07 -14.97 7.09
C SER A 55 -8.02 -13.90 6.54
N LYS A 56 -7.57 -13.17 5.51
CA LYS A 56 -8.43 -12.28 4.70
C LYS A 56 -9.36 -13.05 3.76
N LEU A 57 -9.05 -14.33 3.50
CA LEU A 57 -9.77 -15.19 2.57
C LEU A 57 -10.98 -15.82 3.25
N ARG A 58 -12.14 -15.71 2.62
CA ARG A 58 -13.42 -16.20 3.15
C ARG A 58 -13.92 -17.49 2.49
N VAL A 59 -13.29 -17.91 1.39
CA VAL A 59 -13.74 -19.07 0.61
C VAL A 59 -12.80 -20.23 0.89
N GLN A 60 -13.34 -21.30 1.47
CA GLN A 60 -12.62 -22.54 1.72
C GLN A 60 -13.24 -23.67 0.90
N ARG A 61 -12.41 -24.37 0.12
CA ARG A 61 -12.83 -25.50 -0.72
C ARG A 61 -11.69 -26.49 -0.88
N GLY A 62 -11.98 -27.78 -0.68
CA GLY A 62 -11.00 -28.85 -0.83
C GLY A 62 -9.80 -28.73 0.12
N GLY A 63 -10.01 -28.20 1.33
CA GLY A 63 -8.94 -27.97 2.31
C GLY A 63 -8.12 -26.70 2.08
N HIS A 64 -8.34 -25.97 0.98
CA HIS A 64 -7.59 -24.75 0.65
C HIS A 64 -8.43 -23.49 0.79
N LEU A 65 -7.77 -22.38 1.10
CA LEU A 65 -8.34 -21.04 1.05
C LEU A 65 -8.16 -20.44 -0.35
N TRP A 66 -9.18 -19.73 -0.82
CA TRP A 66 -9.25 -19.22 -2.19
C TRP A 66 -9.56 -17.73 -2.21
N ILE A 67 -8.88 -17.02 -3.11
CA ILE A 67 -9.26 -15.68 -3.56
C ILE A 67 -10.29 -15.83 -4.66
N VAL A 68 -11.37 -15.05 -4.58
CA VAL A 68 -12.36 -14.95 -5.65
C VAL A 68 -12.31 -13.54 -6.23
N ARG A 69 -11.98 -13.45 -7.52
CA ARG A 69 -11.87 -12.18 -8.25
C ARG A 69 -12.42 -12.32 -9.66
N LYS A 70 -13.11 -11.27 -10.12
CA LYS A 70 -13.45 -11.10 -11.53
C LYS A 70 -12.26 -10.51 -12.27
N ARG A 71 -12.19 -10.74 -13.58
CA ARG A 71 -11.16 -10.13 -14.44
C ARG A 71 -11.13 -8.59 -14.39
N THR A 72 -12.26 -7.95 -14.07
CA THR A 72 -12.37 -6.49 -13.93
C THR A 72 -11.85 -5.95 -12.60
N ASP A 73 -11.81 -6.79 -11.56
CA ASP A 73 -11.45 -6.35 -10.21
C ASP A 73 -9.95 -6.00 -10.11
N TRP A 74 -9.12 -6.60 -10.98
CA TRP A 74 -7.68 -6.33 -11.06
C TRP A 74 -7.34 -4.88 -11.44
N TRP A 75 -8.26 -4.16 -12.09
CA TRP A 75 -8.07 -2.74 -12.36
C TRP A 75 -8.08 -1.92 -11.06
N GLU A 76 -8.93 -2.27 -10.11
CA GLU A 76 -9.00 -1.59 -8.82
C GLU A 76 -7.85 -2.02 -7.92
N ASP A 77 -7.49 -3.30 -7.94
CA ASP A 77 -6.44 -3.83 -7.07
C ASP A 77 -5.05 -3.33 -7.50
N CYS A 78 -4.75 -3.31 -8.80
CA CYS A 78 -3.39 -3.02 -9.28
C CYS A 78 -3.32 -2.37 -10.68
N ARG A 79 -4.40 -1.72 -11.14
CA ARG A 79 -4.47 -1.03 -12.45
C ARG A 79 -4.20 -1.92 -13.65
N ILE A 80 -4.45 -3.22 -13.51
CA ILE A 80 -4.29 -4.21 -14.57
C ILE A 80 -5.60 -4.35 -15.35
N THR A 81 -5.55 -4.22 -16.67
CA THR A 81 -6.73 -4.40 -17.54
C THR A 81 -7.21 -5.85 -17.55
N PRO A 82 -8.49 -6.12 -17.89
CA PRO A 82 -9.01 -7.50 -17.92
C PRO A 82 -8.20 -8.44 -18.83
N LYS A 83 -7.72 -7.96 -19.97
CA LYS A 83 -6.90 -8.75 -20.91
C LYS A 83 -5.52 -9.07 -20.33
N GLN A 84 -4.90 -8.10 -19.66
CA GLN A 84 -3.65 -8.32 -18.95
C GLN A 84 -3.84 -9.25 -17.76
N ALA A 85 -4.99 -9.20 -17.08
CA ALA A 85 -5.30 -10.12 -16.00
C ALA A 85 -5.44 -11.56 -16.49
N ASP A 86 -6.17 -11.77 -17.58
CA ASP A 86 -6.29 -13.10 -18.18
C ASP A 86 -4.90 -13.64 -18.59
N ARG A 87 -4.03 -12.80 -19.17
CA ARG A 87 -2.64 -13.16 -19.54
C ARG A 87 -1.76 -13.44 -18.32
N GLY A 88 -1.76 -12.55 -17.33
CA GLY A 88 -0.91 -12.66 -16.14
C GLY A 88 -1.25 -13.90 -15.33
N LEU A 89 -2.55 -14.19 -15.15
CA LEU A 89 -2.97 -15.43 -14.48
C LEU A 89 -2.52 -16.69 -15.23
N ALA A 90 -2.55 -16.69 -16.56
CA ALA A 90 -2.05 -17.81 -17.35
C ALA A 90 -0.55 -18.01 -17.17
N ILE A 91 0.24 -16.93 -17.15
CA ILE A 91 1.70 -16.98 -16.93
C ILE A 91 2.01 -17.52 -15.52
N LEU A 92 1.33 -17.02 -14.49
CA LEU A 92 1.55 -17.45 -13.11
C LEU A 92 1.15 -18.92 -12.91
N GLU A 93 0.11 -19.39 -13.58
CA GLU A 93 -0.35 -20.78 -13.54
C GLU A 93 0.60 -21.72 -14.31
N GLU A 94 1.05 -21.33 -15.51
CA GLU A 94 2.03 -22.07 -16.32
C GLU A 94 3.37 -22.23 -15.58
N ARG A 95 3.79 -21.20 -14.85
CA ARG A 95 4.96 -21.23 -13.97
C ARG A 95 4.75 -22.01 -12.68
N GLY A 96 3.54 -22.48 -12.40
CA GLY A 96 3.25 -23.22 -11.17
C GLY A 96 3.31 -22.36 -9.90
N LEU A 97 3.20 -21.03 -10.00
CA LEU A 97 3.15 -20.12 -8.85
C LEU A 97 1.76 -20.07 -8.20
N ILE A 98 0.72 -20.29 -9.00
CA ILE A 98 -0.68 -20.29 -8.57
C ILE A 98 -1.43 -21.49 -9.14
N VAL A 99 -2.59 -21.77 -8.54
CA VAL A 99 -3.60 -22.68 -9.09
C VAL A 99 -4.87 -21.89 -9.35
N THR A 100 -5.49 -22.07 -10.52
CA THR A 100 -6.82 -21.51 -10.79
C THR A 100 -7.88 -22.58 -10.98
N GLU A 101 -9.08 -22.29 -10.49
CA GLU A 101 -10.27 -23.13 -10.69
C GLU A 101 -11.46 -22.29 -11.12
N LEU A 102 -12.31 -22.87 -11.96
CA LEU A 102 -13.65 -22.34 -12.20
C LEU A 102 -14.59 -22.87 -11.12
N GLY A 103 -15.08 -21.97 -10.28
CA GLY A 103 -16.08 -22.26 -9.25
C GLY A 103 -17.33 -21.43 -9.44
N LYS A 104 -18.41 -21.76 -8.74
CA LYS A 104 -19.58 -20.89 -8.62
C LYS A 104 -19.49 -20.14 -7.29
N PHE A 105 -19.63 -18.83 -7.31
CA PHE A 105 -19.78 -18.04 -6.09
C PHE A 105 -21.00 -17.13 -6.26
N ASN A 106 -21.96 -17.26 -5.35
CA ASN A 106 -23.28 -16.64 -5.44
C ASN A 106 -24.02 -16.95 -6.77
N GLY A 107 -23.90 -18.18 -7.27
CA GLY A 107 -24.57 -18.64 -8.50
C GLY A 107 -23.88 -18.28 -9.82
N ALA A 108 -22.92 -17.36 -9.83
CA ALA A 108 -22.15 -16.97 -11.02
C ALA A 108 -20.79 -17.70 -11.10
N PRO A 109 -20.34 -18.13 -12.30
CA PRO A 109 -19.00 -18.68 -12.47
C PRO A 109 -17.96 -17.59 -12.18
N MET A 110 -17.06 -17.85 -11.22
CA MET A 110 -15.96 -16.97 -10.86
C MET A 110 -14.66 -17.75 -10.73
N LYS A 111 -13.57 -17.10 -11.12
CA LYS A 111 -12.24 -17.68 -11.00
C LYS A 111 -11.84 -17.67 -9.53
N HIS A 112 -11.57 -18.87 -9.03
CA HIS A 112 -10.95 -19.08 -7.73
C HIS A 112 -9.46 -19.22 -7.99
N LEU A 113 -8.66 -18.51 -7.22
CA LEU A 113 -7.21 -18.54 -7.34
C LEU A 113 -6.57 -18.68 -5.97
N ARG A 114 -5.49 -19.42 -5.89
CA ARG A 114 -4.69 -19.61 -4.67
C ARG A 114 -3.22 -19.75 -5.03
N ILE A 115 -2.35 -19.54 -4.05
CA ILE A 115 -0.93 -19.84 -4.21
C ILE A 115 -0.75 -21.37 -4.33
N ASN A 116 0.12 -21.79 -5.26
CA ASN A 116 0.64 -23.15 -5.27
C ASN A 116 1.86 -23.18 -4.34
N GLU A 117 1.66 -23.48 -3.06
CA GLU A 117 2.71 -23.34 -2.02
C GLU A 117 4.02 -24.03 -2.40
N ALA A 118 3.96 -25.28 -2.86
CA ALA A 118 5.15 -26.04 -3.24
C ALA A 118 5.91 -25.40 -4.42
N GLY A 119 5.20 -25.01 -5.48
CA GLY A 119 5.83 -24.37 -6.65
C GLY A 119 6.32 -22.96 -6.33
N PHE A 120 5.58 -22.22 -5.50
CA PHE A 120 5.94 -20.88 -5.08
C PHE A 120 7.25 -20.87 -4.28
N ILE A 121 7.37 -21.75 -3.27
CA ILE A 121 8.58 -21.84 -2.44
C ILE A 121 9.79 -22.26 -3.30
N ALA A 122 9.65 -23.28 -4.15
CA ALA A 122 10.74 -23.73 -5.02
C ALA A 122 11.26 -22.60 -5.92
N ILE A 123 10.38 -21.85 -6.57
CA ILE A 123 10.76 -20.73 -7.44
C ILE A 123 11.33 -19.56 -6.63
N TRP A 124 10.78 -19.29 -5.45
CA TRP A 124 11.28 -18.23 -4.57
C TRP A 124 12.70 -18.52 -4.09
N GLU A 125 12.99 -19.75 -3.67
CA GLU A 125 14.33 -20.19 -3.28
C GLU A 125 15.32 -20.09 -4.44
N GLU A 126 14.96 -20.61 -5.63
CA GLU A 126 15.78 -20.49 -6.84
C GLU A 126 16.08 -19.01 -7.18
N THR A 127 15.07 -18.15 -7.08
CA THR A 127 15.22 -16.71 -7.34
C THR A 127 16.15 -16.04 -6.34
N LEU A 128 16.06 -16.40 -5.05
CA LEU A 128 16.96 -15.89 -4.02
C LEU A 128 18.41 -16.32 -4.23
N GLU A 129 18.64 -17.58 -4.61
CA GLU A 129 19.97 -18.06 -4.97
C GLU A 129 20.53 -17.32 -6.18
N GLY A 130 19.71 -17.11 -7.21
CA GLY A 130 20.06 -16.32 -8.38
C GLY A 130 20.44 -14.87 -8.04
N ILE A 131 19.65 -14.20 -7.19
CA ILE A 131 19.95 -12.86 -6.68
C ILE A 131 21.27 -12.87 -5.92
N SER A 132 21.46 -13.81 -4.99
CA SER A 132 22.66 -13.96 -4.17
C SER A 132 23.93 -14.10 -5.02
N ILE A 133 23.87 -14.84 -6.13
CA ILE A 133 24.99 -14.99 -7.07
C ILE A 133 25.29 -13.67 -7.78
N LEU A 134 24.27 -12.90 -8.18
CA LEU A 134 24.41 -11.59 -8.81
C LEU A 134 24.87 -10.50 -7.82
N THR A 135 24.54 -10.65 -6.54
CA THR A 135 24.88 -9.72 -5.45
C THR A 135 26.07 -10.18 -4.60
N LYS A 136 26.94 -11.07 -5.09
CA LYS A 136 28.23 -11.41 -4.42
C LYS A 136 29.20 -10.22 -4.22
N GLY A 137 28.78 -8.98 -4.50
CA GLY A 137 29.41 -7.74 -4.08
C GLY A 137 28.60 -6.85 -3.12
N ALA A 138 27.43 -7.25 -2.61
CA ALA A 138 26.60 -6.42 -1.72
C ALA A 138 25.80 -7.24 -0.68
N ILE A 139 26.20 -7.03 0.58
CA ILE A 139 25.50 -7.18 1.88
C ILE A 139 24.77 -8.52 2.12
N PRO A 140 25.19 -9.32 3.14
CA PRO A 140 24.47 -10.52 3.56
C PRO A 140 23.06 -10.18 4.07
N ILE A 141 22.08 -10.98 3.67
CA ILE A 141 20.76 -10.99 4.30
C ILE A 141 20.96 -11.45 5.76
N PRO A 142 20.60 -10.66 6.79
CA PRO A 142 20.74 -11.08 8.17
C PRO A 142 19.84 -12.27 8.44
N GLN A 143 20.42 -13.39 8.88
CA GLN A 143 19.66 -14.45 9.54
C GLN A 143 19.17 -13.90 10.88
N GLU A 144 17.91 -14.18 11.19
CA GLU A 144 17.18 -13.62 12.33
C GLU A 144 18.00 -13.64 13.64
N GLY A 145 18.02 -12.51 14.36
CA GLY A 145 18.23 -12.50 15.81
C GLY A 145 19.59 -12.07 16.36
N LYS A 146 20.38 -11.22 15.69
CA LYS A 146 21.49 -10.52 16.38
C LYS A 146 21.82 -9.17 15.74
N TRP A 147 21.42 -8.08 16.39
CA TRP A 147 21.98 -6.75 16.10
C TRP A 147 23.43 -6.74 16.60
N ILE A 148 24.39 -6.77 15.69
CA ILE A 148 25.79 -6.56 16.01
C ILE A 148 26.10 -5.13 15.56
N SER A 149 26.19 -4.20 16.50
CA SER A 149 26.87 -2.92 16.25
C SER A 149 28.37 -3.22 16.19
N THR A 150 28.99 -2.93 15.06
CA THR A 150 30.44 -2.73 14.99
C THR A 150 30.69 -1.37 14.35
N GLU A 151 31.33 -0.51 15.14
CA GLU A 151 31.88 0.79 14.74
C GLU A 151 33.01 0.61 13.70
N GLY A 152 33.16 1.60 12.81
CA GLY A 152 34.25 1.75 11.84
C GLY A 152 33.93 1.19 10.44
N GLU A 153 34.15 1.85 9.30
CA GLU A 153 34.93 3.04 8.93
C GLU A 153 34.28 3.69 7.67
N ASP A 154 34.35 5.02 7.58
CA ASP A 154 33.84 5.83 6.46
C ASP A 154 34.77 5.69 5.24
N PRO A 155 34.28 5.40 4.00
CA PRO A 155 35.15 5.08 2.87
C PRO A 155 35.54 6.30 1.99
N PHE A 156 35.41 7.53 2.46
CA PHE A 156 35.79 8.71 1.64
C PHE A 156 37.24 9.15 1.92
N PRO A 157 38.11 9.22 0.90
CA PRO A 157 39.50 9.66 1.05
C PRO A 157 39.60 11.19 1.21
N PRO A 158 40.64 11.71 1.90
CA PRO A 158 40.75 13.12 2.23
C PRO A 158 41.33 13.98 1.10
N ASP A 159 40.85 15.22 1.06
CA ASP A 159 41.47 16.45 0.55
C ASP A 159 42.17 16.44 -0.83
N ARG A 160 41.47 17.01 -1.82
CA ARG A 160 42.09 17.90 -2.81
C ARG A 160 41.68 19.34 -2.52
N GLN A 161 42.64 20.11 -2.03
CA GLN A 161 42.59 21.56 -1.96
C GLN A 161 42.38 22.13 -3.36
N VAL A 162 41.27 22.85 -3.57
CA VAL A 162 41.11 23.74 -4.71
C VAL A 162 40.94 25.13 -4.13
N ASP A 163 42.03 25.90 -4.17
CA ASP A 163 42.04 27.33 -3.89
C ASP A 163 41.16 28.04 -4.92
N LEU A 164 40.08 28.66 -4.45
CA LEU A 164 39.36 29.67 -5.22
C LEU A 164 39.10 30.86 -4.29
N ASP A 165 39.93 31.88 -4.50
CA ASP A 165 39.84 33.18 -3.89
C ASP A 165 38.42 33.78 -4.00
N HIS A 166 37.96 34.28 -2.85
CA HIS A 166 36.76 35.11 -2.66
C HIS A 166 36.82 36.41 -3.50
N PRO A 167 35.66 36.99 -3.87
CA PRO A 167 34.99 37.88 -2.92
C PRO A 167 33.47 37.76 -2.87
N ASP A 168 33.03 37.77 -1.61
CA ASP A 168 31.94 38.56 -1.06
C ASP A 168 30.50 38.20 -1.47
N ASN A 169 29.85 37.44 -0.58
CA ASN A 169 28.44 37.69 -0.31
C ASN A 169 28.15 37.37 1.15
N SER A 170 28.42 38.37 2.00
CA SER A 170 27.75 38.50 3.30
C SER A 170 26.24 38.30 3.14
N LEU A 171 25.63 37.53 4.05
CA LEU A 171 24.19 37.30 4.30
C LEU A 171 23.58 35.99 3.75
N LEU A 172 23.85 34.86 4.41
CA LEU A 172 22.85 33.80 4.59
C LEU A 172 22.94 33.23 6.02
N PRO A 173 21.82 33.06 6.73
CA PRO A 173 21.81 32.58 8.10
C PRO A 173 22.09 31.07 8.17
N GLU A 174 22.81 30.65 9.22
CA GLU A 174 22.96 29.26 9.63
C GLU A 174 21.60 28.58 9.73
N ILE A 175 21.34 27.58 8.88
CA ILE A 175 20.23 26.65 9.05
C ILE A 175 20.70 25.49 9.93
N THR A 176 20.56 25.68 11.24
CA THR A 176 20.70 24.64 12.25
C THR A 176 19.60 23.59 12.05
N THR A 177 19.96 22.37 11.66
CA THR A 177 19.04 21.23 11.57
C THR A 177 18.82 20.60 12.95
N GLU A 178 17.95 21.20 13.76
CA GLU A 178 17.28 20.49 14.86
C GLU A 178 15.98 19.86 14.31
N THR A 179 15.93 18.52 14.27
CA THR A 179 14.69 17.78 13.95
C THR A 179 13.88 17.61 15.23
N THR A 180 13.13 18.66 15.59
CA THR A 180 12.24 18.67 16.76
C THR A 180 11.01 17.77 16.53
N PRO A 181 10.55 16.98 17.53
CA PRO A 181 9.38 16.09 17.45
C PRO A 181 8.07 16.77 16.98
N GLU A 182 7.96 18.07 17.13
CA GLU A 182 6.82 18.86 16.62
C GLU A 182 6.71 18.79 15.09
N ARG A 183 7.85 18.74 14.39
CA ARG A 183 7.90 18.74 12.93
C ARG A 183 7.53 17.39 12.29
N SER A 184 7.58 16.29 13.04
CA SER A 184 7.04 14.99 12.59
C SER A 184 5.53 14.93 12.82
N PHE A 185 5.05 15.44 13.95
CA PHE A 185 3.62 15.44 14.29
C PHE A 185 2.77 16.30 13.34
N GLU A 186 3.28 17.46 12.91
CA GLU A 186 2.62 18.30 11.90
C GLU A 186 2.52 17.61 10.53
N ARG A 187 3.57 16.86 10.14
CA ARG A 187 3.56 16.05 8.91
C ARG A 187 2.53 14.94 8.97
N ASP A 188 2.44 14.22 10.09
CA ASP A 188 1.45 13.15 10.28
C ASP A 188 0.01 13.68 10.23
N GLN A 189 -0.25 14.85 10.82
CA GLN A 189 -1.55 15.52 10.69
C GLN A 189 -1.89 15.80 9.23
N GLN A 190 -0.93 16.34 8.46
CA GLN A 190 -1.13 16.65 7.06
C GLN A 190 -1.44 15.37 6.25
N VAL A 191 -0.71 14.28 6.48
CA VAL A 191 -0.93 12.98 5.81
C VAL A 191 -2.34 12.47 6.09
N VAL A 192 -2.76 12.44 7.35
CA VAL A 192 -4.10 11.97 7.74
C VAL A 192 -5.21 12.82 7.12
N ALA A 193 -5.06 14.15 7.17
CA ALA A 193 -6.04 15.09 6.66
C ALA A 193 -6.24 14.93 5.14
N GLU A 194 -5.15 14.84 4.38
CA GLU A 194 -5.20 14.70 2.91
C GLU A 194 -5.71 13.33 2.47
N LEU A 195 -5.26 12.24 3.12
CA LEU A 195 -5.70 10.89 2.80
C LEU A 195 -7.22 10.74 2.95
N VAL A 196 -7.76 11.16 4.10
CA VAL A 196 -9.20 11.06 4.37
C VAL A 196 -10.00 12.00 3.46
N LEU A 197 -9.48 13.20 3.16
CA LEU A 197 -10.12 14.13 2.24
C LEU A 197 -10.21 13.55 0.82
N GLY A 198 -9.14 12.94 0.32
CA GLY A 198 -9.12 12.29 -0.99
C GLY A 198 -10.19 11.20 -1.12
N ILE A 199 -10.32 10.36 -0.10
CA ILE A 199 -11.31 9.29 -0.06
C ILE A 199 -12.74 9.83 0.11
N SER A 200 -12.96 10.87 0.92
CA SER A 200 -14.28 11.50 1.02
C SER A 200 -14.74 12.07 -0.33
N ARG A 201 -13.84 12.76 -1.06
CA ARG A 201 -14.12 13.27 -2.42
C ARG A 201 -14.46 12.15 -3.39
N GLU A 202 -13.75 11.03 -3.32
CA GLU A 202 -14.04 9.84 -4.12
C GLU A 202 -15.48 9.34 -3.93
N PHE A 203 -16.00 9.41 -2.71
CA PHE A 203 -17.39 9.05 -2.41
C PHE A 203 -18.42 10.16 -2.70
N GLY A 204 -18.00 11.27 -3.31
CA GLY A 204 -18.86 12.39 -3.65
C GLY A 204 -19.26 13.25 -2.46
N ASP A 205 -18.43 13.31 -1.42
CA ASP A 205 -18.66 14.18 -0.27
C ASP A 205 -18.62 15.66 -0.67
N THR A 206 -19.72 16.37 -0.46
CA THR A 206 -19.84 17.81 -0.76
C THR A 206 -19.61 18.68 0.49
N ALA A 207 -19.24 18.08 1.63
CA ALA A 207 -18.91 18.84 2.83
C ALA A 207 -17.67 19.73 2.61
N PRO A 208 -17.57 20.88 3.31
CA PRO A 208 -16.40 21.73 3.24
C PRO A 208 -15.13 20.96 3.63
N GLU A 209 -14.03 21.13 2.89
CA GLU A 209 -12.76 20.40 3.08
C GLU A 209 -12.26 20.49 4.52
N ARG A 210 -12.30 21.69 5.10
CA ARG A 210 -11.92 21.92 6.51
C ARG A 210 -12.72 21.06 7.48
N SER A 211 -14.00 20.80 7.20
CA SER A 211 -14.85 19.95 8.04
C SER A 211 -14.40 18.50 8.00
N ILE A 212 -14.12 17.99 6.79
CA ILE A 212 -13.65 16.61 6.55
C ILE A 212 -12.29 16.39 7.22
N GLN A 213 -11.34 17.29 6.98
CA GLN A 213 -10.00 17.25 7.58
C GLN A 213 -10.07 17.34 9.11
N THR A 214 -10.87 18.26 9.65
CA THR A 214 -11.05 18.39 11.11
C THR A 214 -11.61 17.11 11.71
N ARG A 215 -12.59 16.47 11.04
CA ARG A 215 -13.17 15.20 11.50
C ARG A 215 -12.13 14.08 11.45
N ALA A 216 -11.39 13.96 10.36
CA ALA A 216 -10.31 12.99 10.18
C ALA A 216 -9.28 13.09 11.32
N LEU A 217 -8.77 14.31 11.56
CA LEU A 217 -7.78 14.58 12.59
C LEU A 217 -8.31 14.28 14.00
N ARG A 218 -9.59 14.54 14.30
CA ARG A 218 -10.18 14.18 15.59
C ARG A 218 -10.26 12.67 15.77
N ILE A 219 -10.65 11.92 14.74
CA ILE A 219 -10.73 10.46 14.80
C ILE A 219 -9.33 9.89 15.03
N TRP A 220 -8.33 10.35 14.27
CA TRP A 220 -6.94 9.92 14.42
C TRP A 220 -6.37 10.26 15.81
N LYS A 221 -6.47 11.52 16.25
CA LYS A 221 -5.96 11.94 17.57
C LYS A 221 -6.61 11.17 18.72
N ARG A 222 -7.91 10.86 18.62
CA ARG A 222 -8.61 10.05 19.62
C ARG A 222 -8.12 8.60 19.64
N SER A 223 -7.83 8.04 18.47
CA SER A 223 -7.36 6.66 18.32
C SER A 223 -5.98 6.39 18.94
N ARG A 224 -5.14 7.44 19.06
CA ARG A 224 -3.73 7.34 19.50
C ARG A 224 -2.88 6.38 18.66
N LEU A 225 -3.29 6.11 17.42
CA LEU A 225 -2.55 5.24 16.50
C LEU A 225 -1.46 6.02 15.75
N PRO A 226 -0.31 5.39 15.45
CA PRO A 226 0.64 5.97 14.52
C PRO A 226 0.01 6.15 13.13
N VAL A 227 0.53 7.10 12.35
CA VAL A 227 -0.05 7.48 11.05
C VAL A 227 -0.13 6.31 10.07
N SER A 228 0.84 5.40 10.07
CA SER A 228 0.88 4.20 9.23
C SER A 228 -0.34 3.29 9.50
N GLU A 229 -0.58 2.99 10.77
CA GLU A 229 -1.70 2.14 11.19
C GLU A 229 -3.06 2.81 10.96
N PHE A 230 -3.16 4.11 11.21
CA PHE A 230 -4.38 4.84 10.91
C PHE A 230 -4.68 4.84 9.41
N SER A 231 -3.65 4.96 8.58
CA SER A 231 -3.78 4.93 7.11
C SER A 231 -4.30 3.57 6.61
N GLU A 232 -3.81 2.46 7.18
CA GLU A 232 -4.35 1.12 6.88
C GLU A 232 -5.84 1.02 7.20
N ILE A 233 -6.27 1.52 8.36
CA ILE A 233 -7.68 1.53 8.76
C ILE A 233 -8.51 2.37 7.79
N VAL A 234 -8.00 3.53 7.35
CA VAL A 234 -8.64 4.38 6.36
C VAL A 234 -8.82 3.64 5.02
N TYR A 235 -7.82 2.88 4.56
CA TYR A 235 -7.95 2.06 3.36
C TYR A 235 -8.94 0.90 3.52
N GLN A 236 -8.98 0.25 4.69
CA GLN A 236 -9.99 -0.78 4.99
C GLN A 236 -11.40 -0.20 5.01
N ALA A 237 -11.58 1.00 5.59
CA ALA A 237 -12.84 1.73 5.60
C ALA A 237 -13.30 2.08 4.19
N ARG A 238 -12.37 2.55 3.34
CA ARG A 238 -12.60 2.79 1.90
C ARG A 238 -13.07 1.52 1.19
N ALA A 239 -12.34 0.41 1.33
CA ALA A 239 -12.68 -0.87 0.70
C ALA A 239 -14.08 -1.35 1.11
N THR A 240 -14.39 -1.27 2.40
CA THR A 240 -15.71 -1.65 2.95
C THR A 240 -16.83 -0.76 2.43
N THR A 241 -16.58 0.55 2.34
CA THR A 241 -17.55 1.52 1.80
C THR A 241 -17.77 1.33 0.30
N ARG A 242 -16.75 0.93 -0.46
CA ARG A 242 -16.90 0.60 -1.89
C ARG A 242 -17.79 -0.62 -2.13
N LEU A 243 -17.74 -1.61 -1.22
CA LEU A 243 -18.61 -2.79 -1.25
C LEU A 243 -20.05 -2.51 -0.82
N TYR A 244 -20.35 -1.30 -0.34
CA TYR A 244 -21.70 -0.88 0.03
C TYR A 244 -22.61 -0.79 -1.21
N GLN A 245 -23.50 -1.77 -1.34
CA GLN A 245 -24.52 -1.84 -2.40
C GLN A 245 -25.90 -1.35 -1.92
N GLY A 246 -25.98 -0.25 -1.15
CA GLY A 246 -27.25 0.46 -0.88
C GLY A 246 -28.43 -0.33 -0.29
N LYS A 247 -28.30 -1.63 0.03
CA LYS A 247 -29.38 -2.48 0.54
C LYS A 247 -29.47 -2.33 2.05
N GLN A 248 -30.52 -1.63 2.43
CA GLN A 248 -30.94 -1.31 3.79
C GLN A 248 -31.24 -2.59 4.59
N GLN A 249 -30.63 -2.73 5.77
CA GLN A 249 -31.25 -3.50 6.84
C GLN A 249 -32.29 -2.62 7.53
N ALA A 250 -33.43 -3.20 7.88
CA ALA A 250 -34.52 -2.52 8.57
C ALA A 250 -34.02 -1.96 9.91
N GLY A 251 -33.90 -0.63 10.03
CA GLY A 251 -33.72 0.03 11.32
C GLY A 251 -32.81 1.27 11.39
N GLY A 252 -32.08 1.66 10.35
CA GLY A 252 -31.23 2.86 10.43
C GLY A 252 -30.87 3.46 9.07
N ALA A 253 -31.30 4.70 8.83
CA ALA A 253 -31.06 5.40 7.57
C ALA A 253 -29.67 6.04 7.55
N ILE A 254 -28.67 5.33 7.01
CA ILE A 254 -27.39 5.95 6.65
C ILE A 254 -27.57 6.65 5.31
N ARG A 255 -27.49 7.99 5.33
CA ARG A 255 -28.01 8.87 4.27
C ARG A 255 -27.10 9.06 3.04
N SER A 256 -25.83 8.63 3.08
CA SER A 256 -24.89 8.76 1.95
C SER A 256 -23.64 7.88 2.09
N LYS A 257 -22.95 7.57 0.98
CA LYS A 257 -21.67 6.82 0.99
C LYS A 257 -20.56 7.52 1.82
N PRO A 258 -20.40 8.85 1.77
CA PRO A 258 -19.46 9.55 2.66
C PRO A 258 -19.80 9.40 4.15
N ALA A 259 -21.09 9.46 4.50
CA ALA A 259 -21.50 9.23 5.89
C ALA A 259 -21.17 7.81 6.33
N TYR A 260 -21.47 6.82 5.47
CA TYR A 260 -21.12 5.42 5.71
C TYR A 260 -19.62 5.21 5.86
N PHE A 261 -18.80 5.88 5.04
CA PHE A 261 -17.34 5.82 5.14
C PHE A 261 -16.83 6.23 6.51
N PHE A 262 -17.30 7.37 7.03
CA PHE A 262 -16.89 7.81 8.36
C PHE A 262 -17.42 6.91 9.47
N GLU A 263 -18.62 6.35 9.33
CA GLU A 263 -19.14 5.37 10.30
C GLU A 263 -18.28 4.10 10.34
N VAL A 264 -17.91 3.57 9.17
CA VAL A 264 -17.01 2.42 9.08
C VAL A 264 -15.64 2.75 9.65
N LEU A 265 -15.07 3.90 9.29
CA LEU A 265 -13.79 4.37 9.80
C LEU A 265 -13.80 4.47 11.34
N GLU A 266 -14.82 5.12 11.92
CA GLU A 266 -14.98 5.21 13.37
C GLU A 266 -15.19 3.83 14.03
N SER A 267 -15.92 2.92 13.37
CA SER A 267 -16.13 1.57 13.87
C SER A 267 -14.83 0.75 13.88
N LEU A 268 -14.04 0.81 12.81
CA LEU A 268 -12.77 0.08 12.72
C LEU A 268 -11.76 0.62 13.72
N VAL A 269 -11.70 1.94 13.92
CA VAL A 269 -10.88 2.57 14.96
C VAL A 269 -11.29 2.07 16.36
N ARG A 270 -12.59 2.03 16.69
CA ARG A 270 -13.07 1.54 17.99
C ARG A 270 -12.79 0.06 18.22
N LEU A 271 -12.85 -0.76 17.17
CA LEU A 271 -12.47 -2.18 17.26
C LEU A 271 -10.98 -2.32 17.57
N ASN A 272 -10.15 -1.42 17.04
CA ASN A 272 -8.72 -1.37 17.31
C ASN A 272 -8.37 -0.83 18.70
N GLU A 273 -9.25 -0.06 19.35
CA GLU A 273 -9.07 0.41 20.74
C GLU A 273 -9.40 -0.65 21.81
N ARG A 274 -10.06 -1.76 21.43
CA ARG A 274 -10.55 -2.81 22.36
C ARG A 274 -9.78 -4.12 22.31
N GLY A 275 -8.84 -4.27 21.38
CA GLY A 275 -7.90 -5.40 21.29
C GLY A 275 -6.54 -4.98 21.82
#